data_AF-A0A7J0CT75-F1
#
_entry.id   AF-A0A7J0CT75-F1
#
_cell.length_a   1.000
_cell.length_b   1.000
_cell.length_c   1.000
_cell.angle_alpha   90.00
_cell.angle_beta   90.00
_cell.angle_gamma   90.00
#
_symmetry.space_group_name_H-M   'P 1'
#
loop_
_entity.id
_entity.type
_entity.pdbx_description
1 polymer ?
#
loop_
_entity_poly.entity_id
_entity_poly.type
_entity_poly.pdbx_seq_one_letter_code
_entity_poly.pdbx_strand_id
1 'polypeptide(L)' 'MAASRKRFLGHVLAGPGASLPPARERDAATAAVSALAARAGAWAVRVHEVGATADAVRVARAVEGAA' A
#
# COMPACT_ATOMS: atom_id res chain seq x y z
N MET A 1 13.84 1.91 -1.20
CA MET A 1 13.51 3.01 -0.26
C MET A 1 13.09 2.40 1.07
N ALA A 2 13.87 2.58 2.13
CA ALA A 2 13.50 2.12 3.47
C ALA A 2 12.51 3.13 4.09
N ALA A 3 11.26 3.10 3.65
CA ALA A 3 10.19 3.85 4.31
C ALA A 3 9.75 3.09 5.56
N SER A 4 10.50 3.28 6.64
CA SER A 4 10.02 2.99 7.99
C SER A 4 8.74 3.80 8.22
N ARG A 5 7.59 3.11 8.23
CA ARG A 5 6.76 2.91 9.44
C ARG A 5 6.68 4.19 10.34
N LYS A 6 5.52 4.74 10.75
CA LYS A 6 4.43 3.94 11.35
C LYS A 6 3.24 4.69 11.99
N ARG A 7 3.01 6.01 11.82
CA ARG A 7 1.83 6.70 12.44
C ARG A 7 0.72 7.08 11.45
N PHE A 8 1.04 7.53 10.25
CA PHE A 8 0.05 8.05 9.30
C PHE A 8 -0.92 6.96 8.79
N LEU A 9 -0.38 5.80 8.41
CA LEU A 9 -1.19 4.67 7.88
C LEU A 9 -2.10 4.00 8.92
N GLY A 10 -1.77 4.11 10.21
CA GLY A 10 -2.66 3.66 11.29
C GLY A 10 -3.88 4.59 11.46
N HIS A 11 -3.69 5.91 11.27
CA HIS A 11 -4.75 6.91 11.40
C HIS A 11 -5.72 6.96 10.22
N VAL A 12 -5.29 6.58 9.02
CA VAL A 12 -6.18 6.57 7.84
C VAL A 12 -7.18 5.41 7.88
N LEU A 13 -6.79 4.27 8.47
CA LEU A 13 -7.64 3.06 8.52
C LEU A 13 -8.41 2.89 9.82
N ALA A 14 -7.87 3.37 10.94
CA ALA A 14 -8.58 3.45 12.20
C ALA A 14 -9.01 4.92 12.38
N GLY A 15 -10.27 5.22 12.10
CA GLY A 15 -10.86 6.48 12.57
C GLY A 15 -10.55 6.70 14.06
N PRO A 16 -10.51 7.95 14.55
CA PRO A 16 -10.05 8.25 15.91
C PRO A 16 -10.78 7.39 16.95
N GLY A 17 -10.03 6.53 17.65
CA GLY A 17 -10.54 5.63 18.70
C GLY A 17 -10.83 4.18 18.27
N ALA A 18 -10.66 3.80 17.00
CA ALA A 18 -10.90 2.43 16.55
C ALA A 18 -9.70 1.50 16.80
N SER A 19 -9.99 0.25 17.18
CA SER A 19 -8.97 -0.82 17.22
C SER A 19 -8.33 -0.99 15.85
N LEU A 20 -7.02 -1.29 15.82
CA LEU A 20 -6.32 -1.61 14.57
C LEU A 20 -7.07 -2.74 13.85
N PRO A 21 -7.47 -2.56 12.58
CA PRO A 21 -8.18 -3.60 11.86
C PRO A 21 -7.30 -4.85 11.74
N PRO A 22 -7.91 -6.06 11.73
CA PRO A 22 -7.22 -7.33 11.50
C PRO A 22 -6.22 -7.25 10.34
N ALA A 23 -5.13 -8.02 10.42
CA ALA A 23 -4.04 -7.96 9.43
C ALA A 23 -4.54 -8.07 7.97
N ARG A 24 -5.48 -9.00 7.72
CA ARG A 24 -6.13 -9.20 6.42
C ARG A 24 -6.84 -7.95 5.86
N GLU A 25 -7.39 -7.11 6.73
CA GLU A 25 -8.07 -5.87 6.34
C GLU A 25 -7.08 -4.74 6.05
N ARG A 26 -5.82 -4.88 6.48
CA ARG A 26 -4.72 -3.97 6.17
C ARG A 26 -3.98 -4.33 4.87
N ASP A 27 -4.20 -5.53 4.32
CA ASP A 27 -3.55 -5.95 3.09
C ASP A 27 -4.06 -5.17 1.88
N ALA A 28 -5.38 -4.90 1.81
CA ALA A 28 -5.96 -4.04 0.78
C ALA A 28 -5.37 -2.61 0.83
N ALA A 29 -5.21 -2.05 2.03
CA ALA A 29 -4.59 -0.74 2.21
C ALA A 29 -3.09 -0.76 1.86
N THR A 30 -2.40 -1.86 2.16
CA THR A 30 -0.99 -2.06 1.80
C THR A 30 -0.81 -2.14 0.28
N ALA A 31 -1.72 -2.82 -0.42
CA ALA A 31 -1.75 -2.88 -1.88
C ALA A 31 -1.98 -1.47 -2.48
N ALA A 32 -2.93 -0.71 -1.94
CA ALA A 32 -3.20 0.66 -2.37
C ALA A 32 -1.98 1.60 -2.19
N VAL A 33 -1.33 1.53 -1.03
CA VAL A 33 -0.10 2.31 -0.78
C VAL A 33 1.04 1.87 -1.69
N SER A 34 1.14 0.57 -1.98
CA SER A 34 2.18 0.05 -2.86
C SER A 34 1.99 0.52 -4.31
N ALA A 35 0.74 0.60 -4.78
CA ALA A 35 0.41 1.22 -6.06
C ALA A 35 0.86 2.69 -6.10
N LEU A 36 0.53 3.49 -5.08
CA LEU A 36 0.96 4.89 -5.00
C LEU A 36 2.50 5.03 -4.93
N ALA A 37 3.16 4.16 -4.17
CA ALA A 37 4.62 4.16 -4.06
C ALA A 37 5.28 3.84 -5.41
N ALA A 38 4.75 2.87 -6.16
CA ALA A 38 5.23 2.55 -7.49
C ALA A 38 5.13 3.76 -8.42
N ARG A 39 3.98 4.43 -8.42
CA ARG A 39 3.77 5.68 -9.19
C ARG A 39 4.77 6.77 -8.83
N ALA A 40 5.05 6.93 -7.55
CA ALA A 40 6.03 7.88 -7.04
C ALA A 40 7.51 7.49 -7.30
N GLY A 41 7.78 6.41 -8.05
CA GLY A 41 9.13 5.99 -8.41
C GLY A 41 9.84 5.15 -7.34
N ALA A 42 9.10 4.52 -6.43
CA ALA A 42 9.72 3.60 -5.46
C ALA A 42 10.38 2.41 -6.17
N TRP A 43 11.62 2.12 -5.79
CA TRP A 43 12.38 0.98 -6.32
C TRP A 43 11.85 -0.39 -5.82
N ALA A 44 11.32 -0.46 -4.60
CA ALA A 44 10.78 -1.69 -4.02
C ALA A 44 9.82 -1.42 -2.86
N VAL A 45 8.90 -2.36 -2.62
CA VAL A 45 8.00 -2.42 -1.45
C VAL A 45 8.17 -3.76 -0.73
N ARG A 46 8.07 -3.77 0.61
CA ARG A 46 8.14 -4.99 1.43
C ARG A 46 6.75 -5.28 2.01
N VAL A 47 6.16 -6.40 1.62
CA VAL A 47 4.80 -6.80 1.97
C VAL A 47 4.74 -8.26 2.41
N HIS A 48 3.65 -8.65 3.09
CA HIS A 48 3.38 -10.04 3.43
C HIS A 48 2.52 -10.70 2.34
N GLU A 49 1.45 -10.01 1.90
CA GLU A 49 0.64 -10.44 0.76
C GLU A 49 1.22 -9.95 -0.56
N VAL A 50 2.06 -10.80 -1.16
CA VAL A 50 2.80 -10.47 -2.39
C VAL A 50 1.88 -10.40 -3.60
N GLY A 51 0.95 -11.34 -3.77
CA GLY A 51 0.09 -11.44 -4.95
C GLY A 51 -0.73 -10.17 -5.20
N ALA A 52 -1.57 -9.82 -4.22
CA ALA A 52 -2.43 -8.63 -4.29
C ALA A 52 -1.61 -7.33 -4.44
N THR A 53 -0.45 -7.24 -3.79
CA THR A 53 0.44 -6.07 -3.91
C THR A 53 1.04 -5.96 -5.31
N ALA A 54 1.50 -7.07 -5.88
CA ALA A 54 2.09 -7.09 -7.22
C ALA A 54 1.05 -6.68 -8.28
N ASP A 55 -0.19 -7.15 -8.15
CA ASP A 55 -1.28 -6.76 -9.06
C ASP A 55 -1.59 -5.27 -8.96
N ALA A 56 -1.65 -4.71 -7.75
CA ALA A 56 -1.84 -3.27 -7.56
C ALA A 56 -0.73 -2.43 -8.21
N VAL A 57 0.53 -2.89 -8.12
CA VAL A 57 1.67 -2.23 -8.79
C VAL A 57 1.58 -2.35 -10.31
N ARG A 58 1.21 -3.52 -10.86
CA ARG A 58 1.02 -3.70 -12.31
C ARG A 58 -0.08 -2.79 -12.86
N VAL A 59 -1.22 -2.72 -12.16
CA VAL A 59 -2.33 -1.83 -12.53
C VAL A 59 -1.86 -0.37 -12.51
N ALA A 60 -1.15 0.06 -11.46
CA ALA A 60 -0.65 1.41 -11.36
C ALA A 60 0.25 1.80 -12.55
N ARG A 61 1.15 0.89 -12.96
CA ARG A 61 2.03 1.10 -14.12
C ARG A 61 1.28 1.12 -15.45
N ALA A 62 0.28 0.24 -15.61
CA ALA A 62 -0.54 0.21 -16.81
C ALA A 62 -1.33 1.52 -17.00
N VAL A 63 -1.87 2.07 -15.91
CA VAL A 63 -2.58 3.36 -15.94
C VAL A 63 -1.63 4.51 -16.28
N GLU A 64 -0.41 4.52 -15.72
CA GLU A 64 0.59 5.55 -16.05
C GLU A 64 1.03 5.51 -17.52
N GLY A 65 1.19 4.31 -18.10
CA GLY A 65 1.55 4.17 -19.51
C GLY A 65 0.41 4.45 -20.49
N ALA A 66 -0.83 4.54 -20.00
CA ALA A 66 -2.01 4.84 -20.81
C ALA A 66 -2.39 6.34 -20.81
N ALA A 67 -1.76 7.15 -19.96
CA ALA A 67 -1.96 8.60 -19.85
C ALA A 67 -0.90 9.37 -20.64
#